data_AF-A0A7S4EMW8-F1
#
_entry.id   AF-A0A7S4EMW8-F1
#
_cell.length_a   1.000
_cell.length_b   1.000
_cell.length_c   1.000
_cell.angle_alpha   90.00
_cell.angle_beta   90.00
_cell.angle_gamma   90.00
#
_symmetry.space_group_name_H-M   'P 1'
#
loop_
_entity.id
_entity.type
_entity.pdbx_description
1 polymer ?
#
loop_
_entity_poly.entity_id
_entity_poly.type
_entity_poly.pdbx_seq_one_letter_code
_entity_poly.pdbx_strand_id
1 'polypeptide(L)'
;MDSFLPKSMGRTDREEERLFESNKRALGCDSNRGRDNALRECESIAALVRIMNPSEQYYKLNLHNFIEDRKSTLEFRQHPATIDHQSITNWVRLCTTFVRNSSLLAEPTPFKERR
;
A
#
# COMPACT_ATOMS: atom_id res chain seq x y z
N MET A 1 -4.17 -0.52 4.48
CA MET A 1 -4.11 0.53 3.45
C MET A 1 -5.47 0.94 2.94
N ASP A 2 -6.34 0.03 2.47
CA ASP A 2 -7.62 0.42 1.85
C ASP A 2 -8.58 1.22 2.74
N SER A 3 -8.50 1.08 4.07
CA SER A 3 -9.29 1.87 5.01
C SER A 3 -8.80 3.31 5.20
N PHE A 4 -7.55 3.59 4.82
CA PHE A 4 -6.95 4.94 4.87
C PHE A 4 -7.12 5.69 3.55
N LEU A 5 -7.50 4.97 2.49
CA LEU A 5 -7.80 5.55 1.20
C LEU A 5 -9.27 5.94 1.18
N PRO A 6 -9.61 7.15 0.71
CA PRO A 6 -11.00 7.48 0.49
C PRO A 6 -11.60 6.40 -0.41
N LYS A 7 -12.70 5.79 0.04
CA LYS A 7 -13.57 5.04 -0.87
C LYS A 7 -13.95 6.02 -1.96
N SER A 8 -13.77 5.64 -3.22
CA SER A 8 -14.20 6.40 -4.39
C SER A 8 -15.66 6.84 -4.19
N MET A 9 -15.86 8.09 -3.74
CA MET A 9 -17.19 8.66 -3.64
C MET A 9 -17.53 9.20 -5.01
N GLY A 10 -18.48 8.53 -5.66
CA GLY A 10 -19.24 9.13 -6.76
C GLY A 10 -18.53 9.16 -8.11
N ARG A 11 -18.46 8.00 -8.75
CA ARG A 11 -19.04 7.80 -10.08
C ARG A 11 -18.99 6.32 -10.38
N THR A 12 -20.12 5.82 -10.84
CA THR A 12 -20.29 4.56 -11.52
C THR A 12 -19.19 4.41 -12.57
N ASP A 13 -18.16 3.64 -12.28
CA ASP A 13 -17.46 2.80 -13.27
C ASP A 13 -16.70 1.73 -12.50
N ARG A 14 -17.30 0.53 -12.42
CA ARG A 14 -16.66 -0.69 -11.91
C ARG A 14 -15.37 -1.04 -12.67
N GLU A 15 -15.11 -0.38 -13.80
CA GLU A 15 -13.90 -0.54 -14.61
C GLU A 15 -12.73 0.27 -14.05
N GLU A 16 -12.99 1.42 -13.44
CA GLU A 16 -11.97 2.30 -12.85
C GLU A 16 -11.38 1.74 -11.54
N GLU A 17 -12.19 1.06 -10.72
CA GLU A 17 -11.71 0.30 -9.56
C GLU A 17 -10.80 -0.89 -9.94
N ARG A 18 -10.81 -1.33 -11.21
CA ARG A 18 -9.97 -2.43 -11.70
C ARG A 18 -8.57 -1.99 -12.13
N LEU A 19 -8.32 -0.68 -12.23
CA LEU A 19 -7.01 -0.19 -12.66
C LEU A 19 -5.92 -0.38 -11.61
N PHE A 20 -6.24 -0.34 -10.31
CA PHE A 20 -5.25 -0.58 -9.26
C PHE A 20 -5.72 -1.59 -8.22
N GLU A 21 -5.04 -2.73 -8.16
CA GLU A 21 -5.32 -3.75 -7.18
C GLU A 21 -4.88 -3.32 -5.78
N SER A 22 -5.65 -3.77 -4.80
CA SER A 22 -5.31 -3.58 -3.40
C SER A 22 -4.17 -4.52 -3.01
N ASN A 23 -3.12 -3.97 -2.39
CA ASN A 23 -2.08 -4.80 -1.75
C ASN A 23 -2.65 -5.72 -0.65
N LYS A 24 -3.78 -5.36 -0.04
CA LYS A 24 -4.48 -6.22 0.94
C LYS A 24 -5.04 -7.48 0.27
N ARG A 25 -5.52 -7.36 -0.97
CA ARG A 25 -6.00 -8.50 -1.78
C ARG A 25 -4.83 -9.32 -2.30
N ALA A 26 -3.73 -8.68 -2.68
CA ALA A 26 -2.50 -9.36 -3.14
C ALA A 26 -2.01 -10.43 -2.15
N LEU A 27 -2.07 -10.14 -0.85
CA LEU A 27 -1.69 -11.06 0.23
C LEU A 27 -2.53 -12.34 0.30
N GLY A 28 -3.71 -12.41 -0.34
CA GLY A 28 -4.59 -13.59 -0.34
C GLY A 28 -5.11 -14.02 1.03
N CYS A 29 -4.82 -13.26 2.09
CA CYS A 29 -5.18 -13.59 3.46
C CYS A 29 -6.49 -12.91 3.84
N ASP A 30 -7.43 -13.65 4.42
CA ASP A 30 -8.73 -13.11 4.84
C ASP A 30 -8.64 -12.30 6.15
N SER A 31 -7.73 -12.67 7.05
CA SER A 31 -7.56 -12.03 8.36
C SER A 31 -6.33 -11.13 8.43
N ASN A 32 -6.37 -10.13 9.33
CA ASN A 32 -5.18 -9.30 9.60
C ASN A 32 -4.03 -10.15 10.16
N ARG A 33 -4.32 -11.13 11.03
CA ARG A 33 -3.32 -12.07 11.55
C ARG A 33 -2.60 -12.84 10.43
N GLY A 34 -3.34 -13.32 9.43
CA GLY A 34 -2.74 -14.01 8.28
C GLY A 34 -1.80 -13.10 7.49
N ARG A 35 -2.22 -11.85 7.27
CA ARG A 35 -1.40 -10.83 6.60
C ARG A 35 -0.11 -10.54 7.39
N ASP A 36 -0.24 -10.39 8.71
CA ASP A 36 0.90 -10.11 9.58
C ASP A 36 1.91 -11.26 9.57
N ASN A 37 1.43 -12.51 9.58
CA ASN A 37 2.30 -13.68 9.46
C ASN A 37 3.02 -13.71 8.11
N ALA A 38 2.32 -13.48 7.00
CA ALA A 38 2.93 -13.44 5.67
C ALA A 38 3.99 -12.33 5.56
N LEU A 39 3.75 -11.17 6.17
CA LEU A 39 4.71 -10.06 6.20
C LEU A 39 5.92 -10.37 7.10
N ARG A 40 5.75 -11.11 8.20
CA ARG A 40 6.87 -11.53 9.07
C ARG A 40 7.82 -12.51 8.39
N GLU A 41 7.30 -13.36 7.51
CA GLU A 41 8.12 -14.30 6.75
C GLU A 41 8.89 -13.63 5.59
N CYS A 42 8.66 -12.34 5.34
CA CYS A 42 9.42 -11.58 4.33
C CYS A 42 10.80 -11.17 4.86
N GLU A 43 11.82 -11.98 4.62
CA GLU A 43 13.20 -11.70 5.04
C GLU A 43 14.00 -10.83 4.04
N SER A 44 13.39 -10.42 2.93
CA SER A 44 14.03 -9.56 1.93
C SER A 44 13.03 -8.64 1.25
N ILE A 45 13.53 -7.53 0.70
CA ILE A 45 12.73 -6.60 -0.12
C ILE A 45 12.11 -7.34 -1.32
N ALA A 46 12.87 -8.27 -1.94
CA ALA A 46 12.37 -9.07 -3.05
C ALA A 46 11.19 -9.97 -2.64
N ALA A 47 11.26 -10.61 -1.47
CA ALA A 47 10.17 -11.41 -0.93
C ALA A 47 8.93 -10.55 -0.63
N LEU A 48 9.13 -9.35 -0.05
CA LEU A 48 8.07 -8.40 0.23
C LEU A 48 7.35 -7.96 -1.05
N VAL A 49 8.11 -7.57 -2.09
CA VAL A 49 7.55 -7.14 -3.38
C VAL A 49 6.77 -8.27 -4.02
N ARG A 50 7.29 -9.50 -4.01
CA ARG A 50 6.59 -10.68 -4.56
C ARG A 50 5.24 -10.93 -3.88
N ILE A 51 5.12 -10.64 -2.58
CA ILE A 51 3.88 -10.87 -1.83
C ILE A 51 2.91 -9.69 -1.95
N MET A 52 3.43 -8.46 -1.98
CA MET A 52 2.62 -7.23 -2.01
C MET A 52 2.23 -6.80 -3.43
N ASN A 53 3.02 -7.20 -4.42
CA ASN A 53 2.87 -6.92 -5.85
C ASN A 53 3.15 -8.20 -6.68
N PRO A 54 2.38 -9.29 -6.49
CA PRO A 54 2.65 -10.60 -7.09
C PRO A 54 2.52 -10.68 -8.61
N SER A 55 1.93 -9.67 -9.25
CA SER A 55 1.76 -9.62 -10.71
C SER A 55 2.27 -8.28 -11.27
N GLU A 56 2.33 -8.18 -12.59
CA GLU A 56 2.60 -6.92 -13.30
C GLU A 56 1.40 -5.96 -13.28
N GLN A 57 0.30 -6.33 -12.62
CA GLN A 57 -0.83 -5.44 -12.45
C GLN A 57 -0.42 -4.23 -11.62
N TYR A 58 -1.09 -3.13 -11.90
CA TYR A 58 -0.93 -1.89 -11.17
C TYR A 58 -1.51 -2.07 -9.75
N TYR A 59 -0.71 -1.79 -8.72
CA TYR A 59 -1.15 -1.80 -7.32
C TYR A 59 -1.11 -0.39 -6.72
N LYS A 60 -1.91 -0.17 -5.67
CA LYS A 60 -2.00 1.12 -4.97
C LYS A 60 -0.70 1.53 -4.28
N LEU A 61 0.00 0.58 -3.67
CA LEU A 61 1.41 0.73 -3.30
C LEU A 61 2.23 -0.08 -4.30
N ASN A 62 3.00 0.60 -5.13
CA ASN A 62 3.91 -0.05 -6.07
C ASN A 62 5.31 -0.16 -5.46
N LEU A 63 5.76 -1.40 -5.22
CA LEU A 63 7.09 -1.69 -4.71
C LEU A 63 8.06 -2.20 -5.79
N HIS A 64 7.61 -2.43 -7.02
CA HIS A 64 8.50 -2.94 -8.10
C HIS A 64 9.70 -2.02 -8.37
N ASN A 65 9.55 -0.71 -8.13
CA ASN A 65 10.64 0.27 -8.23
C ASN A 65 11.84 -0.06 -7.32
N PHE A 66 11.66 -0.87 -6.26
CA PHE A 66 12.77 -1.33 -5.41
C PHE A 66 13.64 -2.40 -6.06
N ILE A 67 13.13 -3.10 -7.09
CA ILE A 67 13.82 -4.22 -7.75
C ILE A 67 14.26 -3.83 -9.16
N GLU A 68 13.43 -3.09 -9.90
CA GLU A 68 13.60 -2.82 -11.34
C GLU A 68 14.43 -1.56 -11.66
N ASP A 69 15.66 -1.46 -11.15
CA ASP A 69 16.69 -0.51 -11.64
C ASP A 69 16.59 0.99 -11.16
N ARG A 70 17.27 1.26 -10.03
CA ARG A 70 17.94 2.54 -9.62
C ARG A 70 17.15 3.68 -8.96
N LYS A 71 15.90 3.49 -8.56
CA LYS A 71 15.24 4.45 -7.66
C LYS A 71 14.57 3.72 -6.51
N SER A 72 15.19 3.74 -5.33
CA SER A 72 14.65 3.23 -4.07
C SER A 72 13.48 4.11 -3.57
N THR A 73 12.43 4.21 -4.37
CA THR A 73 11.27 5.07 -4.15
C THR A 73 10.03 4.26 -3.84
N LEU A 74 9.32 4.66 -2.79
CA LEU A 74 7.95 4.20 -2.52
C LEU A 74 6.99 5.00 -3.41
N GLU A 75 6.25 4.32 -4.27
CA GLU A 75 5.26 4.95 -5.13
C GLU A 75 3.85 4.66 -4.63
N PHE A 76 3.17 5.72 -4.17
CA PHE A 76 1.76 5.68 -3.81
C PHE A 76 0.92 6.09 -5.02
N ARG A 77 0.04 5.19 -5.47
CA ARG A 77 -0.86 5.40 -6.59
C ARG A 77 -2.30 5.57 -6.09
N GLN A 78 -2.96 6.62 -6.53
CA GLN A 78 -4.37 6.91 -6.21
C GLN A 78 -5.24 6.76 -7.47
N HIS A 79 -6.47 6.29 -7.27
CA HIS A 79 -7.56 6.35 -8.25
C HIS A 79 -8.76 7.11 -7.66
N PRO A 80 -9.60 7.83 -8.45
CA PRO A 80 -9.35 8.50 -9.74
C PRO A 80 -8.60 9.82 -9.55
N ALA A 81 -8.13 10.43 -10.65
CA ALA A 81 -7.69 11.81 -10.62
C ALA A 81 -8.83 12.68 -10.07
N THR A 82 -8.56 13.43 -9.01
CA THR A 82 -9.53 14.30 -8.36
C THR A 82 -9.07 15.74 -8.46
N ILE A 83 -10.02 16.64 -8.72
CA ILE A 83 -9.82 18.09 -8.63
C ILE A 83 -10.30 18.65 -7.29
N ASP A 84 -10.89 17.80 -6.43
CA ASP A 84 -11.34 18.20 -5.11
C ASP A 84 -10.13 18.50 -4.22
N HIS A 85 -9.99 19.78 -3.86
CA HIS A 85 -8.87 20.28 -3.07
C HIS A 85 -8.72 19.54 -1.74
N GLN A 86 -9.83 19.19 -1.08
CA GLN A 86 -9.78 18.52 0.22
C GLN A 86 -9.21 17.10 0.09
N SER A 87 -9.64 16.36 -0.93
CA SER A 87 -9.15 15.02 -1.23
C SER A 87 -7.66 15.01 -1.57
N ILE A 88 -7.22 15.95 -2.42
CA ILE A 88 -5.79 16.12 -2.76
C ILE A 88 -4.99 16.43 -1.49
N THR A 89 -5.45 17.40 -0.68
CA THR A 89 -4.79 17.81 0.55
C THR A 89 -4.65 16.64 1.53
N ASN A 90 -5.72 15.87 1.72
CA ASN A 90 -5.71 14.71 2.60
C ASN A 90 -4.73 13.63 2.10
N TRP A 91 -4.68 13.40 0.79
CA TRP A 91 -3.76 12.45 0.18
C TRP A 91 -2.29 12.86 0.38
N VAL A 92 -1.95 14.11 0.06
CA VAL A 92 -0.59 14.65 0.26
C VAL A 92 -0.20 14.59 1.74
N ARG A 93 -1.11 14.93 2.65
CA ARG A 93 -0.87 14.84 4.10
C ARG A 93 -0.62 13.40 4.54
N LEU A 94 -1.37 12.44 4.01
CA LEU A 94 -1.15 11.01 4.31
C LEU A 94 0.25 10.57 3.86
N CYS A 95 0.63 10.83 2.61
CA CYS A 95 1.93 10.44 2.08
C CYS A 95 3.09 11.09 2.83
N THR A 96 3.03 12.40 3.08
CA THR A 96 4.08 13.13 3.79
C THR A 96 4.19 12.71 5.26
N THR A 97 3.05 12.52 5.95
CA THR A 97 3.03 12.04 7.34
C THR A 97 3.56 10.62 7.43
N PHE A 98 3.20 9.74 6.49
CA PHE A 98 3.72 8.37 6.43
C PHE A 98 5.25 8.38 6.34
N VAL A 99 5.81 9.06 5.34
CA VAL A 99 7.27 9.12 5.12
C VAL A 99 7.97 9.73 6.33
N ARG A 100 7.45 10.85 6.85
CA ARG A 100 8.02 11.52 8.03
C ARG A 100 8.03 10.60 9.24
N ASN A 101 6.91 9.94 9.53
CA ASN A 101 6.80 9.03 10.66
C ASN A 101 7.73 7.82 10.50
N SER A 102 7.82 7.23 9.31
CA SER A 102 8.74 6.13 9.03
C SER A 102 10.21 6.51 9.19
N SER A 103 10.58 7.78 8.97
CA SER A 103 11.96 8.26 9.16
C SER A 103 12.32 8.66 10.60
N LEU A 104 11.33 9.00 11.43
CA LEU A 104 11.55 9.59 12.75
C LEU A 104 11.19 8.65 13.91
N LEU A 105 10.20 7.78 13.71
CA LEU A 105 9.75 6.86 14.75
C LEU A 105 10.61 5.60 14.72
N ALA A 106 10.90 5.08 15.91
CA ALA A 106 11.50 3.76 16.03
C ALA A 106 10.61 2.72 15.34
N GLU A 107 11.23 1.64 14.87
CA GLU A 107 10.50 0.52 14.31
C GLU A 107 9.40 0.10 15.30
N PRO A 108 8.14 -0.04 14.83
CA PRO A 108 7.07 -0.47 15.71
C PRO A 108 7.45 -1.80 16.32
N THR A 109 7.21 -1.95 17.63
CA THR A 109 7.52 -3.20 18.32
C THR A 109 6.80 -4.32 17.58
N PRO A 110 7.48 -5.37 17.12
CA PRO A 110 6.83 -6.46 16.40
C PRO A 110 5.65 -6.94 17.23
N PHE A 111 4.49 -7.06 16.59
CA PHE A 111 3.23 -7.33 17.30
C PHE A 111 3.43 -8.47 18.28
N LYS A 112 3.19 -8.26 19.58
CA LYS A 112 3.31 -9.32 20.58
C LYS A 112 2.49 -10.51 20.10
N GLU A 113 3.09 -11.70 20.09
CA GLU A 113 2.35 -12.94 19.92
C GLU A 113 1.28 -12.97 21.01
N ARG A 114 0.02 -12.77 20.63
CA ARG A 114 -1.09 -13.10 21.51
C ARG A 114 -1.12 -14.63 21.58
N ARG A 115 -0.59 -15.17 22.68
CA ARG A 115 -0.74 -16.58 23.08
C ARG A 115 -2.22 -16.95 23.13
#